data_AF-A0A094PXY9-F1
#
_entry.id   AF-A0A094PXY9-F1
#
_cell.length_a   1.000
_cell.length_b   1.000
_cell.length_c   1.000
_cell.angle_alpha   90.00
_cell.angle_beta   90.00
_cell.angle_gamma   90.00
#
_symmetry.space_group_name_H-M   'P 1'
#
loop_
_entity.id
_entity.type
_entity.pdbx_description
1 polymer ?
#
loop_
_entity_poly.entity_id
_entity_poly.type
_entity_poly.pdbx_seq_one_letter_code
_entity_poly.pdbx_strand_id
1 'polypeptide(L)'
;MVVVRDGEETVKVSLASRFQEAIDEAAMRVGAEDADAYLDGWRKSEWVVEEGDATEVAERVSSGIENSLDEAGLQEMLDKLS
;
A
#
# COMPACT_ATOMS: atom_id res chain seq x y z
N MET A 1 -0.44 2.98 2.36
CA MET A 1 -0.85 3.48 3.69
C MET A 1 -1.62 2.38 4.39
N VAL A 2 -1.41 2.23 5.70
CA VAL A 2 -2.15 1.31 6.56
C VAL A 2 -3.19 2.10 7.36
N VAL A 3 -4.39 1.54 7.49
CA VAL A 3 -5.47 2.12 8.30
C VAL A 3 -5.91 1.08 9.31
N VAL A 4 -5.82 1.41 10.59
CA VAL A 4 -6.27 0.57 11.71
C VAL A 4 -7.42 1.28 12.41
N ARG A 5 -8.38 0.51 12.88
CA ARG A 5 -9.55 1.00 13.61
C ARG A 5 -9.71 0.20 14.88
N ASP A 6 -9.84 0.90 16.00
CA ASP A 6 -10.17 0.31 17.29
C ASP A 6 -11.35 1.08 17.90
N GLY A 7 -12.54 0.50 17.83
CA GLY A 7 -13.78 1.18 18.25
C GLY A 7 -14.02 2.50 17.51
N GLU A 8 -13.93 3.62 18.24
CA GLU A 8 -14.06 4.98 17.72
C GLU A 8 -12.72 5.58 17.23
N GLU A 9 -11.60 4.95 17.58
CA GLU A 9 -10.26 5.39 17.20
C GLU A 9 -9.90 4.91 15.79
N THR A 10 -9.26 5.78 15.00
CA THR A 10 -8.75 5.43 13.68
C THR A 10 -7.32 5.93 13.54
N VAL A 11 -6.39 4.99 13.45
CA VAL A 11 -4.97 5.26 13.21
C VAL A 11 -4.67 5.08 11.72
N LYS A 12 -3.92 6.03 11.16
CA LYS A 12 -3.48 5.98 9.76
C LYS A 12 -1.98 6.15 9.71
N VAL A 13 -1.29 5.15 9.18
CA VAL A 13 0.17 5.17 9.04
C VAL A 13 0.52 5.18 7.56
N SER A 14 1.17 6.26 7.14
CA SER A 14 1.74 6.37 5.80
C SER A 14 2.92 5.40 5.66
N LEU A 15 3.04 4.76 4.50
CA LEU A 15 4.21 3.93 4.19
C LEU A 15 5.35 4.84 3.72
N ALA A 16 6.57 4.29 3.68
CA ALA A 16 7.76 4.94 3.15
C ALA A 16 7.55 5.52 1.74
N SER A 17 8.28 6.61 1.44
CA SER A 17 8.19 7.35 0.19
C SER A 17 8.40 6.49 -1.07
N ARG A 18 9.19 5.41 -0.98
CA ARG A 18 9.40 4.46 -2.09
C ARG A 18 8.12 3.86 -2.67
N PHE A 19 7.09 3.68 -1.84
CA PHE A 19 5.79 3.21 -2.34
C PHE A 19 5.12 4.27 -3.20
N GLN A 20 5.26 5.54 -2.82
CA GLN A 20 4.74 6.66 -3.62
C GLN A 20 5.53 6.78 -4.92
N GLU A 21 6.85 6.65 -4.88
CA GLU A 21 7.69 6.67 -6.08
C GLU A 21 7.33 5.53 -7.05
N ALA A 22 7.13 4.31 -6.54
CA ALA A 22 6.67 3.18 -7.35
C ALA A 22 5.27 3.42 -7.93
N ILE A 23 4.32 3.98 -7.17
CA ILE A 23 2.99 4.35 -7.66
C ILE A 23 3.08 5.38 -8.78
N ASP A 24 3.95 6.38 -8.63
CA ASP A 24 4.17 7.41 -9.64
C ASP A 24 4.79 6.81 -10.91
N GLU A 25 5.76 5.89 -10.78
CA GLU A 25 6.33 5.16 -11.91
C GLU A 25 5.30 4.26 -12.61
N ALA A 26 4.49 3.53 -11.83
CA ALA A 26 3.40 2.70 -12.34
C ALA A 26 2.42 3.56 -13.18
N ALA A 27 2.03 4.72 -12.66
CA ALA A 27 1.14 5.65 -13.35
C ALA A 27 1.77 6.20 -14.64
N MET A 28 3.08 6.51 -14.63
CA MET A 28 3.79 6.93 -15.84
C MET A 28 3.90 5.80 -16.87
N ARG A 29 4.04 4.54 -16.43
CA ARG A 29 4.23 3.36 -17.30
C ARG A 29 2.94 2.88 -17.95
N VAL A 30 1.83 2.87 -17.22
CA VAL A 30 0.50 2.52 -17.74
C VAL A 30 0.00 3.56 -18.77
N GLY A 31 0.46 4.82 -18.66
CA GLY A 31 0.14 5.86 -19.63
C GLY A 31 -1.33 6.31 -19.59
N ALA A 32 -1.62 7.46 -20.23
CA ALA A 32 -2.92 8.13 -20.15
C ALA A 32 -4.08 7.34 -20.82
N GLU A 33 -3.79 6.29 -21.58
CA GLU A 33 -4.80 5.52 -22.33
C GLU A 33 -5.52 4.47 -21.47
N ASP A 34 -4.88 4.01 -20.39
CA ASP A 34 -5.42 2.98 -19.46
C ASP A 34 -5.48 3.47 -18.00
N ALA A 35 -5.45 4.79 -17.79
CA ALA A 35 -5.55 5.39 -16.46
C ALA A 35 -6.82 4.97 -15.68
N ASP A 36 -7.93 4.75 -16.40
CA ASP A 36 -9.16 4.20 -15.83
C ASP A 36 -8.96 2.76 -15.32
N ALA A 37 -8.24 1.91 -16.05
CA ALA A 37 -7.96 0.53 -15.64
C ALA A 37 -7.03 0.46 -14.42
N TYR A 38 -6.07 1.39 -14.31
CA TYR A 38 -5.20 1.52 -13.14
C TYR A 38 -5.98 1.92 -11.88
N LEU A 39 -6.89 2.89 -11.99
CA LEU A 39 -7.75 3.31 -10.88
C LEU A 39 -8.78 2.25 -10.50
N ASP A 40 -9.28 1.46 -11.46
CA ASP A 40 -10.21 0.36 -11.18
C ASP A 40 -9.57 -0.76 -10.34
N GLY A 41 -8.23 -0.90 -10.45
CA GLY A 41 -7.42 -1.82 -9.66
C GLY A 41 -7.15 -1.36 -8.22
N TRP A 42 -7.41 -0.09 -7.88
CA TRP A 42 -7.20 0.42 -6.52
C TRP A 42 -8.26 -0.12 -5.56
N ARG A 43 -7.96 -1.26 -4.95
CA ARG A 43 -8.77 -1.87 -3.90
C ARG A 43 -8.03 -1.88 -2.58
N LYS A 44 -8.80 -1.61 -1.52
CA LYS A 44 -8.33 -1.86 -0.15
C LYS A 44 -8.40 -3.36 0.08
N SER A 45 -7.37 -3.90 0.73
CA SER A 45 -7.44 -5.27 1.25
C SER A 45 -8.61 -5.41 2.23
N GLU A 46 -9.03 -6.64 2.48
CA GLU A 46 -10.00 -6.91 3.54
C GLU A 46 -9.44 -6.49 4.90
N TRP A 47 -10.36 -6.17 5.82
CA TRP A 47 -9.98 -5.84 7.20
C TRP A 47 -9.48 -7.11 7.89
N VAL A 48 -8.28 -7.01 8.46
CA VAL A 48 -7.71 -8.07 9.30
C VAL A 48 -7.85 -7.65 10.74
N VAL A 49 -8.33 -8.58 11.58
CA VAL A 49 -8.42 -8.38 13.03
C VAL A 49 -7.12 -8.87 13.64
N GLU A 50 -6.42 -7.96 14.33
CA GLU A 50 -5.17 -8.23 15.02
C GLU A 50 -5.32 -7.83 16.50
N GLU A 51 -4.64 -8.54 17.38
CA GLU A 51 -4.61 -8.23 18.81
C GLU A 51 -3.54 -7.17 19.12
N GLY A 52 -3.93 -6.11 19.83
CA GLY A 52 -3.02 -5.05 20.29
C GLY A 52 -3.63 -3.65 20.19
N ASP A 53 -2.83 -2.63 20.55
CA ASP A 53 -3.19 -1.23 20.38
C ASP A 53 -3.24 -0.83 18.90
N ALA A 54 -4.14 0.08 18.53
CA ALA A 54 -4.30 0.52 17.14
C ALA A 54 -3.01 1.09 16.54
N THR A 55 -2.19 1.76 17.34
CA THR A 55 -0.89 2.32 16.94
C THR A 55 0.13 1.21 16.72
N GLU A 56 0.26 0.29 17.68
CA GLU A 56 1.21 -0.82 17.59
C GLU A 56 0.91 -1.74 16.41
N VAL A 57 -0.38 -2.05 16.18
CA VAL A 57 -0.83 -2.85 15.03
C VAL A 57 -0.54 -2.09 13.74
N ALA A 58 -0.81 -0.79 13.68
CA ALA A 58 -0.57 0.00 12.48
C ALA A 58 0.91 0.05 12.10
N GLU A 59 1.79 0.28 13.07
CA GLU A 59 3.25 0.28 12.88
C GLU A 59 3.77 -1.11 12.49
N ARG A 60 3.30 -2.17 13.17
CA ARG A 60 3.70 -3.55 12.87
C ARG A 60 3.31 -3.95 11.46
N VAL A 61 2.07 -3.65 11.06
CA VAL A 61 1.57 -3.97 9.72
C VAL A 61 2.29 -3.11 8.68
N SER A 62 2.51 -1.81 8.93
CA SER A 62 3.26 -0.96 7.99
C SER A 62 4.68 -1.46 7.80
N SER A 63 5.39 -1.78 8.89
CA SER A 63 6.74 -2.34 8.82
C SER A 63 6.76 -3.73 8.18
N GLY A 64 5.74 -4.55 8.40
CA GLY A 64 5.60 -5.86 7.75
C GLY A 64 5.46 -5.72 6.23
N ILE A 65 4.58 -4.81 5.78
CA ILE A 65 4.41 -4.48 4.36
C ILE A 65 5.70 -3.93 3.78
N GLU A 66 6.37 -3.02 4.49
CA GLU A 66 7.64 -2.44 4.06
C GLU A 66 8.76 -3.46 3.93
N ASN A 67 8.82 -4.46 4.80
CA ASN A 67 9.82 -5.51 4.72
C ASN A 67 9.46 -6.55 3.64
N SER A 68 8.17 -6.83 3.44
CA SER A 68 7.70 -7.81 2.45
C SER A 68 7.67 -7.26 1.02
N LEU A 69 7.40 -5.97 0.87
CA LEU A 69 7.46 -5.22 -0.39
C LEU A 69 8.69 -4.33 -0.35
N ASP A 70 9.84 -4.98 -0.42
CA ASP A 70 11.12 -4.34 -0.63
C ASP A 70 11.23 -3.78 -2.06
N GLU A 71 12.35 -3.13 -2.37
CA GLU A 71 12.58 -2.50 -3.67
C GLU A 71 12.42 -3.51 -4.82
N ALA A 72 12.90 -4.75 -4.63
CA ALA A 72 12.75 -5.81 -5.62
C ALA A 72 11.28 -6.22 -5.81
N GLY A 73 10.51 -6.36 -4.73
CA GLY A 73 9.08 -6.67 -4.80
C GLY A 73 8.27 -5.57 -5.49
N LEU A 74 8.55 -4.30 -5.17
CA LEU A 74 7.93 -3.15 -5.85
C LEU A 74 8.25 -3.15 -7.34
N GLN A 75 9.51 -3.41 -7.69
CA GLN A 75 9.94 -3.44 -9.08
C GLN A 75 9.34 -4.62 -9.85
N GLU A 76 9.15 -5.79 -9.23
CA GLU A 76 8.42 -6.90 -9.85
C GLU A 76 6.95 -6.54 -10.12
N MET A 77 6.30 -5.78 -9.22
CA MET A 77 4.94 -5.28 -9.46
C MET A 77 4.90 -4.29 -10.63
N LEU A 78 5.92 -3.44 -10.78
CA LEU A 78 6.06 -2.51 -11.90
C LEU A 78 6.32 -3.23 -13.23
N ASP A 79 7.13 -4.29 -13.22
CA ASP A 79 7.43 -5.08 -14.42
C ASP A 79 6.17 -5.79 -14.95
N LYS A 80 5.28 -6.23 -14.07
CA LYS A 80 3.98 -6.83 -14.43
C LYS A 80 2.99 -5.85 -15.07
N LEU A 81 3.25 -4.55 -15.01
CA LEU A 81 2.43 -3.52 -15.67
C LEU A 81 2.88 -3.25 -17.11
N SER A 82 3.98 -3.85 -17.57
CA SER A 82 4.52 -3.76 -18.94
C SER A 82 4.12 -4.95 -19.82
#